data_AF-A0A7J2HTU5-F1
#
_entry.id   AF-A0A7J2HTU5-F1
#
_cell.length_a   1.000
_cell.length_b   1.000
_cell.length_c   1.000
_cell.angle_alpha   90.00
_cell.angle_beta   90.00
_cell.angle_gamma   90.00
#
_symmetry.space_group_name_H-M   'P 1'
#
loop_
_entity.id
_entity.type
_entity.pdbx_description
1 polymer ?
#
loop_
_entity_poly.entity_id
_entity_poly.type
_entity_poly.pdbx_seq_one_letter_code
_entity_poly.pdbx_strand_id
1 'polypeptide(L)'
;MKKVDEKLFREAVKRAVAQPRLAFYSPVASCVLNYWKSAVPRFSISDFLARIVEREVAKAWPKLYEKARKEVGKRIKSRKRG
;
A
#
# COMPACT_ATOMS: atom_id res chain seq x y z
N MET A 1 -5.21 1.48 -23.28
CA MET A 1 -5.03 2.23 -22.01
C MET A 1 -6.33 2.95 -21.68
N LYS A 2 -6.86 2.81 -20.46
CA LYS A 2 -8.01 3.62 -20.02
C LYS A 2 -7.55 5.08 -19.91
N LYS A 3 -8.34 6.00 -20.47
CA LYS A 3 -8.06 7.44 -20.43
C LYS A 3 -8.08 7.90 -18.96
N VAL A 4 -7.11 8.74 -18.57
CA VAL A 4 -7.07 9.33 -17.22
C VAL A 4 -8.22 10.33 -17.10
N ASP A 5 -8.91 10.33 -15.95
CA ASP A 5 -9.89 11.36 -15.64
C ASP A 5 -9.17 12.60 -15.07
N GLU A 6 -9.17 13.67 -15.86
CA GLU A 6 -8.48 14.93 -15.54
C GLU A 6 -9.00 15.60 -14.27
N LYS A 7 -10.30 15.48 -13.96
CA LYS A 7 -10.88 16.09 -12.77
C LYS A 7 -10.37 15.37 -11.53
N LEU A 8 -10.44 14.04 -11.53
CA LEU A 8 -9.92 13.22 -10.44
C LEU A 8 -8.41 13.40 -10.26
N PHE A 9 -7.67 13.54 -11.37
CA PHE A 9 -6.23 13.74 -11.32
C PHE A 9 -5.85 15.09 -10.67
N ARG A 10 -6.53 16.19 -11.01
CA ARG A 10 -6.29 17.50 -10.36
C ARG A 10 -6.56 17.45 -8.85
N GLU A 11 -7.60 16.76 -8.42
CA GLU A 11 -7.90 16.58 -6.99
C GLU A 11 -6.81 15.77 -6.28
N ALA A 12 -6.29 14.74 -6.94
CA ALA A 12 -5.20 13.93 -6.41
C ALA A 12 -3.90 14.72 -6.24
N VAL A 13 -3.57 15.61 -7.19
CA VAL A 13 -2.43 16.53 -7.08
C VAL A 13 -2.59 17.46 -5.88
N LYS A 14 -3.77 18.07 -5.68
CA LYS A 14 -4.03 18.95 -4.52
C LYS A 14 -3.78 18.22 -3.19
N ARG A 15 -4.28 16.98 -3.08
CA ARG A 15 -4.07 16.16 -1.87
C ARG A 15 -2.60 15.81 -1.65
N ALA A 16 -1.88 15.48 -2.71
CA ALA A 16 -0.46 15.15 -2.64
C ALA A 16 0.40 16.33 -2.17
N VAL A 17 0.11 17.55 -2.64
CA VAL A 17 0.81 18.78 -2.23
C VAL A 17 0.48 19.16 -0.79
N ALA A 18 -0.77 18.98 -0.35
CA ALA A 18 -1.21 19.29 1.01
C ALA A 18 -0.61 18.39 2.09
N GLN A 19 -0.14 17.19 1.73
CA GLN A 19 0.46 16.22 2.65
C GLN A 19 1.80 15.69 2.11
N PRO A 20 2.86 16.52 2.14
CA PRO A 20 4.12 16.21 1.46
C PRO A 20 4.89 15.01 2.04
N ARG A 21 4.59 14.58 3.27
CA ARG A 21 5.21 13.41 3.91
C ARG A 21 4.23 12.63 4.79
N LEU A 22 3.32 11.86 4.18
CA LEU A 22 2.62 10.80 4.93
C LEU A 22 3.54 9.56 5.04
N ALA A 23 4.59 9.70 5.87
CA ALA A 23 5.51 8.71 6.46
C ALA A 23 6.14 7.55 5.63
N PHE A 24 5.64 7.13 4.46
CA PHE A 24 6.14 5.92 3.77
C PHE A 24 6.20 6.02 2.23
N TYR A 25 5.74 7.10 1.60
CA TYR A 25 5.77 7.27 0.14
C TYR A 25 5.91 8.74 -0.29
N SER A 26 6.45 8.98 -1.49
CA SER A 26 6.70 10.33 -2.02
C SER A 26 5.40 11.07 -2.42
N PRO A 27 5.43 12.40 -2.59
CA PRO A 27 4.28 13.15 -3.10
C PRO A 27 3.76 12.63 -4.45
N VAL A 28 4.65 12.16 -5.34
CA VAL A 28 4.25 11.56 -6.62
C VAL A 28 3.42 10.29 -6.40
N ALA A 29 3.89 9.39 -5.53
CA ALA A 29 3.12 8.20 -5.16
C ALA A 29 1.79 8.57 -4.48
N SER A 30 1.80 9.59 -3.62
CA SER A 30 0.58 10.12 -2.98
C SER A 30 -0.47 10.53 -4.01
N CYS A 31 -0.06 11.25 -5.07
CA CYS A 31 -0.94 11.64 -6.16
C CYS A 31 -1.56 10.42 -6.85
N VAL A 32 -0.74 9.47 -7.28
CA VAL A 32 -1.23 8.26 -7.97
C VAL A 32 -2.19 7.45 -7.09
N LEU A 33 -1.85 7.25 -5.81
CA LEU A 33 -2.67 6.49 -4.87
C LEU A 33 -4.02 7.18 -4.59
N ASN A 34 -4.04 8.51 -4.48
CA ASN A 34 -5.28 9.27 -4.30
C ASN A 34 -6.16 9.28 -5.55
N TYR A 35 -5.55 9.28 -6.74
CA TYR A 35 -6.28 9.08 -7.99
C TYR A 35 -7.01 7.73 -7.99
N TRP A 36 -6.28 6.63 -7.72
CA TRP A 36 -6.88 5.29 -7.69
C TRP A 36 -7.94 5.13 -6.60
N LYS A 37 -7.73 5.73 -5.43
CA LYS A 37 -8.75 5.78 -4.36
C LYS A 37 -10.06 6.41 -4.82
N SER A 38 -9.99 7.37 -5.72
CA SER A 38 -11.17 8.09 -6.23
C SER A 38 -11.75 7.44 -7.49
N ALA A 39 -10.92 6.79 -8.30
CA ALA A 39 -11.31 6.17 -9.56
C ALA A 39 -11.83 4.72 -9.41
N VAL A 40 -11.45 4.00 -8.34
CA VAL A 40 -11.83 2.60 -8.13
C VAL A 40 -12.63 2.44 -6.84
N PRO A 41 -13.88 1.95 -6.92
CA PRO A 41 -14.68 1.65 -5.74
C PRO A 41 -13.94 0.71 -4.79
N ARG A 42 -13.96 1.04 -3.49
CA ARG A 42 -13.34 0.24 -2.41
C ARG A 42 -11.82 0.09 -2.51
N PHE A 43 -11.13 0.92 -3.30
CA PHE A 43 -9.66 0.90 -3.32
C PHE A 43 -9.10 1.36 -1.97
N SER A 44 -8.27 0.51 -1.36
CA SER A 44 -7.58 0.76 -0.10
C SER A 44 -6.10 1.02 -0.36
N ILE A 45 -5.68 2.25 -0.09
CA ILE A 45 -4.27 2.66 -0.21
C ILE A 45 -3.40 1.80 0.73
N SER A 46 -3.86 1.57 1.96
CA SER A 46 -3.13 0.79 2.96
C SER A 46 -2.95 -0.66 2.52
N ASP A 47 -3.99 -1.32 1.99
CA ASP A 47 -3.88 -2.71 1.52
C ASP A 47 -2.98 -2.82 0.30
N PHE A 48 -3.07 -1.85 -0.62
CA PHE A 48 -2.20 -1.79 -1.78
C PHE A 48 -0.72 -1.65 -1.37
N LEU A 49 -0.43 -0.72 -0.45
CA LEU A 49 0.92 -0.51 0.06
C LEU A 49 1.42 -1.71 0.84
N ALA A 50 0.61 -2.33 1.70
CA ALA A 50 0.99 -3.53 2.45
C ALA A 50 1.44 -4.65 1.51
N ARG A 51 0.71 -4.86 0.40
CA ARG A 51 1.09 -5.87 -0.62
C ARG A 51 2.39 -5.54 -1.33
N ILE A 52 2.66 -4.26 -1.63
CA ILE A 52 3.93 -3.83 -2.24
C ILE A 52 5.07 -4.06 -1.26
N VAL A 53 4.93 -3.58 -0.01
CA VAL A 53 5.96 -3.71 1.03
C VAL A 53 6.27 -5.18 1.26
N GLU A 54 5.25 -6.02 1.46
CA GLU A 54 5.41 -7.46 1.66
C GLU A 54 6.20 -8.10 0.51
N ARG A 55 5.84 -7.76 -0.73
CA ARG A 55 6.49 -8.29 -1.92
C ARG A 55 7.96 -7.86 -2.00
N GLU A 56 8.27 -6.60 -1.77
CA GLU A 56 9.64 -6.09 -1.88
C GLU A 56 10.52 -6.55 -0.71
N VAL A 57 9.97 -6.66 0.51
CA VAL A 57 10.68 -7.25 1.68
C VAL A 57 10.99 -8.72 1.45
N ALA A 58 10.03 -9.50 0.92
CA ALA A 58 10.24 -10.91 0.61
C ALA A 58 11.33 -11.13 -0.45
N LYS A 59 11.42 -10.23 -1.44
CA LYS A 59 12.48 -10.26 -2.45
C LYS A 59 13.84 -9.89 -1.88
N ALA A 60 13.92 -8.85 -1.04
CA ALA A 60 15.17 -8.37 -0.49
C ALA A 60 15.80 -9.34 0.53
N TRP A 61 14.97 -10.00 1.35
CA TRP A 61 15.45 -10.92 2.39
C TRP A 61 14.65 -12.23 2.48
N PRO A 62 14.72 -13.11 1.46
CA PRO A 62 13.84 -14.27 1.34
C PRO A 62 13.96 -15.26 2.50
N LYS A 63 15.18 -15.54 2.98
CA LYS A 63 15.39 -16.46 4.13
C LYS A 63 14.82 -15.90 5.43
N LEU A 64 15.02 -14.61 5.68
CA LEU A 64 14.51 -13.93 6.87
C LEU A 64 12.99 -13.85 6.82
N TYR A 65 12.44 -13.50 5.65
CA TYR A 65 11.02 -13.43 5.41
C TYR A 65 10.32 -14.77 5.67
N GLU A 66 10.84 -15.88 5.13
CA GLU A 66 10.27 -17.21 5.36
C GLU A 66 10.33 -17.62 6.84
N LYS A 67 11.42 -17.29 7.54
CA LYS A 67 11.51 -17.50 9.00
C LYS A 67 10.44 -16.69 9.74
N ALA A 68 10.31 -15.40 9.43
CA ALA A 68 9.33 -14.51 10.06
C ALA A 68 7.89 -15.00 9.80
N ARG A 69 7.58 -15.36 8.56
CA ARG A 69 6.26 -15.88 8.14
C ARG A 69 5.87 -17.13 8.93
N LYS A 70 6.80 -18.07 9.12
CA LYS A 70 6.55 -19.30 9.92
C LYS A 70 6.30 -18.99 11.38
N GLU A 71 7.13 -18.16 12.01
CA GLU A 71 7.02 -17.84 13.43
C GLU A 71 5.77 -17.02 13.76
N VAL A 72 5.47 -15.99 12.95
CA VAL A 72 4.24 -15.20 13.08
C VAL A 72 3.00 -16.07 12.85
N GLY A 73 3.03 -16.93 11.83
CA GLY A 73 1.93 -17.86 11.52
C GLY A 73 1.60 -18.83 12.65
N LYS A 74 2.60 -19.36 13.36
CA LYS A 74 2.40 -20.21 14.55
C LYS A 74 1.67 -19.45 15.67
N ARG A 75 2.10 -18.21 15.93
CA ARG A 75 1.59 -17.38 17.03
C ARG A 75 0.17 -16.84 16.80
N ILE A 76 -0.19 -16.60 15.53
CA ILE A 76 -1.57 -16.25 15.16
C ILE A 76 -2.50 -17.45 15.36
N LYS A 77 -2.08 -18.65 14.96
CA LYS A 77 -2.89 -19.87 15.11
C LYS A 77 -3.12 -20.25 16.57
N SER A 78 -2.12 -20.09 17.43
CA SER A 78 -2.27 -20.36 18.87
C SER A 78 -3.29 -19.42 19.52
N ARG A 79 -3.33 -18.15 19.11
CA ARG A 79 -4.26 -17.13 19.66
C ARG A 79 -5.71 -17.30 19.20
N LYS A 80 -5.98 -18.05 18.13
CA LYS A 80 -7.35 -18.38 17.68
C LYS A 80 -7.93 -19.64 18.32
N ARG A 81 -7.12 -20.40 19.07
CA ARG A 81 -7.50 -21.70 19.65
C ARG A 81 -7.72 -21.66 21.16
N GLY A 82 -7.41 -20.53 21.81
CA GLY A 82 -7.79 -20.23 23.19
C GLY A 82 -8.81 -19.11 23.18
#